data_AF-A0A0E3LHL0-F1
#
_entry.id   AF-A0A0E3LHL0-F1
#
_cell.length_a   1.000
_cell.length_b   1.000
_cell.length_c   1.000
_cell.angle_alpha   90.00
_cell.angle_beta   90.00
_cell.angle_gamma   90.00
#
_symmetry.space_group_name_H-M   'P 1'
#
loop_
_entity.id
_entity.type
_entity.pdbx_description
1 polymer ?
#
loop_
_entity_poly.entity_id
_entity_poly.type
_entity_poly.pdbx_seq_one_letter_code
_entity_poly.pdbx_strand_id
1 'polypeptide(L)'
;MTHDDYMLILGSNVYADQAYMVSYQTDIKTGDRTNLFTLENSDGNLTLTTEIRDENSELIAKIDRNELTQINKNFDVQGEIETENGITLTKRENGDVIFNAKITEDGYVAVSGIFYVGGKKIHITDRTVEINDTPRQTINGVNVHDTFFVGNYDITITDDGLKF
;
A
#
# COMPACT_ATOMS: atom_id res chain seq x y z
N MET A 1 17.36 -13.84 -18.92
CA MET A 1 16.86 -12.49 -18.61
C MET A 1 16.22 -12.63 -17.26
N THR A 2 16.91 -12.18 -16.22
CA THR A 2 16.35 -12.13 -14.86
C THR A 2 15.17 -11.17 -14.90
N HIS A 3 14.05 -11.60 -14.35
CA HIS A 3 12.87 -10.76 -14.25
C HIS A 3 13.14 -9.83 -13.07
N ASP A 4 13.70 -8.66 -13.34
CA ASP A 4 14.10 -7.69 -12.31
C ASP A 4 12.89 -6.84 -11.82
N ASP A 5 11.67 -7.23 -12.20
CA ASP A 5 10.44 -6.56 -11.84
C ASP A 5 9.94 -7.06 -10.48
N TYR A 6 9.73 -6.13 -9.53
CA TYR A 6 9.19 -6.48 -8.23
C TYR A 6 7.68 -6.76 -8.30
N MET A 7 7.24 -7.78 -7.56
CA MET A 7 5.82 -8.19 -7.47
C MET A 7 5.17 -7.64 -6.20
N LEU A 8 3.99 -7.03 -6.32
CA LEU A 8 3.24 -6.49 -5.18
C LEU A 8 2.42 -7.58 -4.48
N ILE A 9 2.56 -7.69 -3.16
CA ILE A 9 1.63 -8.40 -2.29
C ILE A 9 0.63 -7.38 -1.73
N LEU A 10 -0.65 -7.60 -2.00
CA LEU A 10 -1.74 -6.76 -1.49
C LEU A 10 -2.86 -7.66 -0.95
N GLY A 11 -3.00 -7.68 0.39
CA GLY A 11 -3.78 -8.73 1.04
C GLY A 11 -3.21 -10.10 0.72
N SER A 12 -4.09 -11.08 0.51
CA SER A 12 -3.71 -12.45 0.14
C SER A 12 -3.34 -12.65 -1.33
N ASN A 13 -3.23 -11.60 -2.14
CA ASN A 13 -3.05 -11.72 -3.59
C ASN A 13 -1.72 -11.11 -4.02
N VAL A 14 -1.20 -11.64 -5.13
CA VAL A 14 0.05 -11.21 -5.75
C VAL A 14 -0.25 -10.57 -7.10
N TYR A 15 0.40 -9.45 -7.37
CA TYR A 15 0.27 -8.66 -8.58
C TYR A 15 1.66 -8.51 -9.22
N ALA A 16 1.74 -8.78 -10.52
CA ALA A 16 2.95 -8.64 -11.32
C ALA A 16 2.75 -7.62 -12.43
N ASP A 17 3.45 -6.50 -12.32
CA ASP A 17 3.46 -5.38 -13.26
C ASP A 17 4.76 -4.56 -13.10
N GLN A 18 5.01 -3.62 -14.01
CA GLN A 18 6.13 -2.68 -13.98
C GLN A 18 5.87 -1.48 -13.06
N ALA A 19 4.60 -1.19 -12.78
CA ALA A 19 4.23 -0.17 -11.84
C ALA A 19 2.93 -0.56 -11.14
N TYR A 20 2.67 0.02 -9.97
CA TYR A 20 1.44 -0.14 -9.23
C TYR A 20 0.98 1.22 -8.72
N MET A 21 -0.28 1.54 -8.96
CA MET A 21 -0.99 2.67 -8.38
C MET A 21 -2.15 2.08 -7.58
N VAL A 22 -2.07 2.18 -6.26
CA VAL A 22 -3.13 1.69 -5.37
C VAL A 22 -3.90 2.89 -4.85
N SER A 23 -5.19 2.94 -5.16
CA SER A 23 -6.07 4.05 -4.81
C SER A 23 -7.35 3.57 -4.13
N TYR A 24 -7.99 4.45 -3.36
CA TYR A 24 -9.34 4.23 -2.84
C TYR A 24 -10.34 5.11 -3.59
N GLN A 25 -11.45 4.52 -4.04
CA GLN A 25 -12.54 5.26 -4.67
C GLN A 25 -13.36 5.99 -3.60
N THR A 26 -13.08 7.28 -3.42
CA THR A 26 -13.71 8.12 -2.39
C THR A 26 -15.15 8.50 -2.74
N ASP A 27 -15.50 8.58 -4.02
CA ASP A 27 -16.86 8.85 -4.47
C ASP A 27 -17.30 7.81 -5.53
N ILE A 28 -18.33 7.04 -5.17
CA ILE A 28 -18.89 5.98 -6.00
C ILE A 28 -19.59 6.54 -7.24
N LYS A 29 -20.17 7.74 -7.15
CA LYS A 29 -20.95 8.37 -8.21
C LYS A 29 -20.05 9.04 -9.25
N THR A 30 -19.01 9.74 -8.82
CA THR A 30 -18.11 10.45 -9.73
C THR A 30 -16.99 9.55 -10.25
N GLY A 31 -16.64 8.50 -9.49
CA GLY A 31 -15.46 7.69 -9.80
C GLY A 31 -14.17 8.27 -9.25
N ASP A 32 -14.23 9.35 -8.45
CA ASP A 32 -13.05 10.00 -7.90
C ASP A 32 -12.29 9.05 -6.99
N ARG A 33 -10.96 9.03 -7.18
CA ARG A 33 -10.04 8.17 -6.44
C ARG A 33 -9.01 9.02 -5.74
N THR A 34 -8.64 8.60 -4.54
CA THR A 34 -7.51 9.16 -3.80
C THR A 34 -6.40 8.12 -3.76
N ASN A 35 -5.19 8.53 -4.17
CA ASN A 35 -4.02 7.67 -4.17
C ASN A 35 -3.63 7.28 -2.74
N LEU A 36 -3.32 6.01 -2.50
CA LEU A 36 -2.78 5.50 -1.25
C LEU A 36 -1.26 5.39 -1.35
N PHE A 37 -0.78 4.71 -2.39
CA PHE A 37 0.63 4.61 -2.69
C PHE A 37 0.86 4.26 -4.16
N THR A 38 2.04 4.62 -4.67
CA THR A 38 2.56 4.13 -5.95
C THR A 38 3.87 3.40 -5.74
N LEU A 39 4.10 2.41 -6.59
CA LEU A 39 5.33 1.64 -6.71
C LEU A 39 5.74 1.64 -8.17
N GLU A 40 6.97 2.05 -8.49
CA GLU A 40 7.50 2.04 -9.85
C GLU A 40 8.75 1.15 -9.89
N ASN A 41 8.77 0.14 -10.76
CA ASN A 41 9.95 -0.66 -11.04
C ASN A 41 10.76 0.04 -12.13
N SER A 42 11.96 0.54 -11.79
CA SER A 42 12.86 1.22 -12.74
C SER A 42 14.27 0.68 -12.56
N ASP A 43 14.83 0.10 -13.63
CA ASP A 43 16.22 -0.36 -13.68
C ASP A 43 16.64 -1.26 -12.49
N GLY A 44 15.75 -2.18 -12.08
CA GLY A 44 15.99 -3.08 -10.94
C GLY A 44 15.80 -2.45 -9.56
N ASN A 45 15.34 -1.20 -9.49
CA ASN A 45 15.01 -0.50 -8.25
C ASN A 45 13.51 -0.27 -8.12
N LEU A 46 13.02 -0.36 -6.90
CA LEU A 46 11.64 -0.02 -6.55
C LEU A 46 11.58 1.42 -6.05
N THR A 47 10.69 2.22 -6.61
CA THR A 47 10.40 3.57 -6.14
C THR A 47 9.01 3.60 -5.48
N LEU A 48 8.96 3.85 -4.17
CA LEU A 48 7.73 4.04 -3.39
C LEU A 48 7.40 5.52 -3.26
N THR A 49 6.14 5.89 -3.50
CA THR A 49 5.58 7.20 -3.13
C THR A 49 4.29 7.03 -2.36
N THR A 50 4.17 7.65 -1.19
CA THR A 50 2.96 7.59 -0.36
C THR A 50 2.86 8.75 0.62
N GLU A 51 1.64 9.10 1.00
CA GLU A 51 1.35 10.01 2.09
C GLU A 51 0.67 9.25 3.22
N ILE A 52 1.24 9.36 4.43
CA ILE A 52 0.72 8.70 5.62
C ILE A 52 0.07 9.76 6.47
N ARG A 53 -1.24 9.63 6.69
CA ARG A 53 -2.08 10.59 7.40
C ARG A 53 -2.73 9.94 8.60
N ASP A 54 -3.08 10.75 9.59
CA ASP A 54 -3.89 10.30 10.73
C ASP A 54 -5.39 10.34 10.43
N GLU A 55 -6.20 9.93 11.40
CA GLU A 55 -7.67 9.91 11.31
C GLU A 55 -8.31 11.30 11.09
N ASN A 56 -7.59 12.37 11.45
CA ASN A 56 -8.00 13.76 11.26
C ASN A 56 -7.49 14.33 9.92
N SER A 57 -6.92 13.47 9.05
CA SER A 57 -6.29 13.83 7.78
C SER A 57 -5.02 14.68 7.90
N GLU A 58 -4.43 14.77 9.10
CA GLU A 58 -3.16 15.43 9.32
C GLU A 58 -2.01 14.56 8.79
N LEU A 59 -1.06 15.18 8.10
CA LEU A 59 0.06 14.46 7.50
C LEU A 59 1.09 14.06 8.57
N ILE A 60 1.31 12.75 8.74
CA ILE A 60 2.27 12.17 9.69
C ILE A 60 3.65 12.10 9.05
N ALA A 61 3.72 11.54 7.85
CA ALA A 61 4.93 11.39 7.07
C ALA A 61 4.58 11.33 5.58
N LYS A 62 5.58 11.63 4.76
CA LYS A 62 5.52 11.47 3.32
C LYS A 62 6.74 10.67 2.87
N ILE A 63 6.55 9.76 1.94
CA ILE A 63 7.63 9.14 1.17
C ILE A 63 7.45 9.63 -0.26
N ASP A 64 8.43 10.36 -0.78
CA ASP A 64 8.42 10.88 -2.15
C ASP A 64 9.56 10.25 -2.91
N ARG A 65 9.25 9.26 -3.75
CA ARG A 65 10.26 8.48 -4.48
C ARG A 65 11.38 7.94 -3.57
N ASN A 66 11.01 7.16 -2.55
CA ASN A 66 11.84 6.63 -1.47
C ASN A 66 12.41 7.66 -0.47
N GLU A 67 12.29 8.97 -0.73
CA GLU A 67 12.74 10.00 0.21
C GLU A 67 11.70 10.22 1.32
N LEU A 68 12.05 9.85 2.55
CA LEU A 68 11.20 10.05 3.72
C LEU A 68 11.28 11.48 4.24
N THR A 69 10.12 12.13 4.36
CA THR A 69 9.92 13.35 5.15
C THR A 69 9.02 13.03 6.34
N GLN A 70 9.61 12.99 7.54
CA GLN A 70 8.87 12.87 8.79
C GLN A 70 8.34 14.23 9.23
N ILE A 71 7.03 14.34 9.48
CA ILE A 71 6.37 15.58 9.89
C ILE A 71 5.97 15.51 11.36
N ASN A 72 5.37 14.39 11.79
CA ASN A 72 4.96 14.17 13.16
C ASN A 72 5.99 13.36 13.96
N LYS A 73 6.48 13.94 15.06
CA LYS A 73 7.52 13.37 15.94
C LYS A 73 6.99 12.38 16.98
N ASN A 74 5.67 12.14 17.03
CA ASN A 74 5.07 11.10 17.87
C ASN A 74 5.21 9.70 17.26
N PHE A 75 5.89 9.60 16.12
CA PHE A 75 6.17 8.35 15.42
C PHE A 75 7.68 8.12 15.37
N ASP A 76 8.07 6.85 15.48
CA ASP A 76 9.41 6.40 15.16
C ASP A 76 9.44 5.89 13.72
N VAL A 77 10.57 6.13 13.06
CA VAL A 77 10.83 5.62 11.72
C VAL A 77 12.10 4.79 11.75
N GLN A 78 12.04 3.61 11.12
CA GLN A 78 13.15 2.67 11.05
C GLN A 78 13.29 2.13 9.63
N GLY A 79 14.54 2.02 9.17
CA GLY A 79 14.90 1.42 7.89
C GLY A 79 14.70 2.34 6.69
N GLU A 80 15.00 1.79 5.51
CA GLU A 80 15.00 2.46 4.21
C GLU A 80 14.46 1.48 3.15
N ILE A 81 13.90 2.01 2.05
CA ILE A 81 13.34 1.17 0.97
C ILE A 81 14.49 0.65 0.09
N GLU A 82 14.98 -0.54 0.44
CA GLU A 82 16.04 -1.25 -0.28
C GLU A 82 15.76 -2.77 -0.27
N THR A 83 16.39 -3.52 -1.18
CA THR A 83 16.29 -4.99 -1.24
C THR A 83 16.67 -5.62 0.11
N GLU A 84 15.91 -6.63 0.55
CA GLU A 84 16.00 -7.28 1.88
C GLU A 84 15.69 -6.37 3.09
N ASN A 85 15.42 -5.08 2.84
CA ASN A 85 15.12 -4.09 3.86
C ASN A 85 13.70 -3.53 3.68
N GLY A 86 13.37 -2.55 4.49
CA GLY A 86 12.11 -1.84 4.38
C GLY A 86 12.04 -0.67 5.35
N ILE A 87 10.98 0.10 5.20
CA ILE A 87 10.66 1.19 6.11
C ILE A 87 9.50 0.80 7.01
N THR A 88 9.59 1.16 8.29
CA THR A 88 8.51 0.97 9.27
C THR A 88 8.25 2.27 10.01
N LEU A 89 6.98 2.64 10.10
CA LEU A 89 6.48 3.77 10.88
C LEU A 89 5.65 3.25 12.06
N THR A 90 6.09 3.59 13.27
CA THR A 90 5.51 3.08 14.52
C THR A 90 5.11 4.22 15.44
N LYS A 91 3.94 4.11 16.08
CA LYS A 91 3.51 5.04 17.13
C LYS A 91 4.40 4.92 18.37
N ARG A 92 4.94 6.04 18.86
CA ARG A 92 5.74 6.06 20.11
C ARG A 92 4.93 5.74 21.36
N GLU A 93 3.64 6.11 21.35
CA GLU A 93 2.78 6.00 22.54
C GLU A 93 2.54 4.54 22.97
N ASN A 94 2.41 3.62 22.00
CA ASN A 94 1.98 2.25 22.25
C ASN A 94 2.72 1.20 21.41
N GLY A 95 3.55 1.59 20.46
CA GLY A 95 4.30 0.68 19.60
C GLY A 95 3.52 0.13 18.39
N ASP A 96 2.32 0.66 18.09
CA ASP A 96 1.54 0.19 16.95
C ASP A 96 2.22 0.60 15.63
N VAL A 97 2.40 -0.38 14.73
CA VAL A 97 2.85 -0.13 13.36
C VAL A 97 1.68 0.43 12.55
N ILE A 98 1.86 1.62 11.98
CA ILE A 98 0.83 2.26 11.15
C ILE A 98 1.16 2.18 9.65
N PHE A 99 2.41 1.92 9.32
CA PHE A 99 2.87 1.73 7.95
C PHE A 99 4.13 0.87 7.93
N ASN A 100 4.21 -0.06 7.00
CA ASN A 100 5.39 -0.84 6.71
C ASN A 100 5.43 -1.14 5.21
N ALA A 101 6.59 -0.92 4.60
CA ALA A 101 6.87 -1.37 3.24
C ALA A 101 8.19 -2.13 3.24
N LYS A 102 8.17 -3.36 2.73
CA LYS A 102 9.31 -4.28 2.75
C LYS A 102 9.54 -4.90 1.38
N ILE A 103 10.80 -4.98 0.98
CA ILE A 103 11.26 -5.71 -0.20
C ILE A 103 11.89 -7.02 0.27
N THR A 104 11.46 -8.14 -0.29
CA THR A 104 12.01 -9.48 -0.01
C THR A 104 13.15 -9.82 -0.97
N GLU A 105 14.00 -10.77 -0.58
CA GLU A 105 15.08 -11.31 -1.44
C GLU A 105 14.53 -11.87 -2.76
N ASP A 106 13.35 -12.50 -2.72
CA ASP A 106 12.68 -13.09 -3.88
C ASP A 106 11.96 -12.07 -4.79
N GLY A 107 12.15 -10.76 -4.56
CA GLY A 107 11.59 -9.71 -5.40
C GLY A 107 10.12 -9.36 -5.13
N TYR A 108 9.54 -9.82 -4.02
CA TYR A 108 8.22 -9.36 -3.57
C TYR A 108 8.30 -8.10 -2.74
N VAL A 109 7.32 -7.22 -2.94
CA VAL A 109 7.11 -6.00 -2.15
C VAL A 109 5.80 -6.15 -1.40
N ALA A 110 5.87 -6.06 -0.08
CA ALA A 110 4.70 -6.00 0.78
C ALA A 110 4.55 -4.58 1.30
N VAL A 111 3.39 -3.95 1.04
CA VAL A 111 3.00 -2.68 1.65
C VAL A 111 1.82 -2.96 2.57
N SER A 112 2.01 -2.71 3.85
CA SER A 112 0.96 -2.78 4.88
C SER A 112 0.84 -1.45 5.59
N GLY A 113 -0.37 -1.10 6.02
CA GLY A 113 -0.58 0.16 6.70
C GLY A 113 -2.04 0.56 6.83
N ILE A 114 -2.25 1.61 7.60
CA ILE A 114 -3.55 2.22 7.83
C ILE A 114 -3.59 3.55 7.08
N PHE A 115 -4.53 3.68 6.16
CA PHE A 115 -4.77 4.87 5.36
C PHE A 115 -6.14 5.46 5.70
N TYR A 116 -6.15 6.72 6.14
CA TYR A 116 -7.37 7.45 6.38
C TYR A 116 -7.70 8.32 5.16
N VAL A 117 -8.80 8.00 4.49
CA VAL A 117 -9.15 8.61 3.20
C VAL A 117 -10.66 8.65 3.00
N GLY A 118 -11.20 9.80 2.59
CA GLY A 118 -12.65 9.96 2.37
C GLY A 118 -13.52 9.63 3.59
N GLY A 119 -13.01 9.83 4.81
CA GLY A 119 -13.71 9.45 6.06
C GLY A 119 -13.74 7.95 6.34
N LYS A 120 -12.91 7.16 5.65
CA LYS A 120 -12.77 5.70 5.85
C LYS A 120 -11.39 5.39 6.37
N LYS A 121 -11.30 4.31 7.16
CA LYS A 121 -10.05 3.65 7.54
C LYS A 121 -9.83 2.47 6.61
N ILE A 122 -8.84 2.56 5.73
CA ILE A 122 -8.39 1.46 4.87
C ILE A 122 -7.20 0.81 5.55
N HIS A 123 -7.31 -0.47 5.88
CA HIS A 123 -6.24 -1.22 6.52
C HIS A 123 -5.78 -2.33 5.59
N ILE A 124 -4.53 -2.22 5.15
CA ILE A 124 -3.90 -3.18 4.24
C ILE A 124 -2.90 -4.00 5.05
N THR A 125 -3.03 -5.31 4.97
CA THR A 125 -2.07 -6.27 5.53
C THR A 125 -1.58 -7.20 4.42
N ASP A 126 -0.67 -8.11 4.77
CA ASP A 126 -0.22 -9.22 3.91
C ASP A 126 -1.28 -10.34 3.76
N ARG A 127 -2.46 -10.18 4.36
CA ARG A 127 -3.53 -11.19 4.34
C ARG A 127 -4.89 -10.64 3.94
N THR A 128 -5.18 -9.40 4.31
CA THR A 128 -6.50 -8.78 4.15
C THR A 128 -6.37 -7.33 3.71
N VAL A 129 -7.35 -6.90 2.93
CA VAL A 129 -7.67 -5.48 2.76
C VAL A 129 -8.99 -5.24 3.48
N GLU A 130 -9.01 -4.28 4.39
CA GLU A 130 -10.14 -3.97 5.25
C GLU A 130 -10.59 -2.51 5.07
N ILE A 131 -11.90 -2.28 5.15
CA ILE A 131 -12.49 -0.95 5.17
C ILE A 131 -13.32 -0.83 6.43
N ASN A 132 -12.98 0.13 7.30
CA ASN A 132 -13.58 0.30 8.63
C ASN A 132 -13.64 -1.03 9.39
N ASP A 133 -12.49 -1.71 9.44
CA ASP A 133 -12.30 -3.00 10.12
C ASP A 133 -13.16 -4.15 9.56
N THR A 134 -13.74 -3.98 8.36
CA THR A 134 -14.48 -5.01 7.64
C THR A 134 -13.66 -5.54 6.47
N PRO A 135 -13.29 -6.84 6.45
CA PRO A 135 -12.53 -7.43 5.36
C PRO A 135 -13.27 -7.35 4.01
N ARG A 136 -12.52 -7.03 2.96
CA ARG A 136 -12.98 -6.98 1.57
C ARG A 136 -12.16 -7.95 0.74
N GLN A 137 -12.72 -9.13 0.46
CA GLN A 137 -12.06 -10.25 -0.22
C GLN A 137 -12.57 -10.46 -1.65
N THR A 138 -13.25 -9.46 -2.19
CA THR A 138 -13.85 -9.50 -3.52
C THR A 138 -12.99 -8.73 -4.50
N ILE A 139 -12.82 -9.30 -5.69
CA ILE A 139 -12.16 -8.68 -6.83
C ILE A 139 -13.17 -8.71 -7.99
N ASN A 140 -13.54 -7.53 -8.50
CA ASN A 140 -14.58 -7.40 -9.54
C ASN A 140 -15.88 -8.15 -9.19
N GLY A 141 -16.24 -8.18 -7.89
CA GLY A 141 -17.45 -8.84 -7.38
C GLY A 141 -17.33 -10.36 -7.13
N VAL A 142 -16.17 -10.96 -7.40
CA VAL A 142 -15.91 -12.39 -7.16
C VAL A 142 -15.05 -12.55 -5.91
N ASN A 143 -15.36 -13.50 -5.04
CA ASN A 143 -14.50 -13.82 -3.89
C ASN A 143 -13.21 -14.48 -4.40
N VAL A 144 -12.06 -13.87 -4.09
CA VAL A 144 -10.74 -14.32 -4.55
C VAL A 144 -9.75 -14.31 -3.39
N HIS A 145 -8.96 -15.37 -3.28
CA HIS A 145 -7.92 -15.55 -2.28
C HIS A 145 -6.72 -16.25 -2.94
N ASP A 146 -5.50 -15.99 -2.45
CA ASP A 146 -4.26 -16.65 -2.88
C ASP A 146 -4.07 -16.68 -4.40
N THR A 147 -4.42 -15.58 -5.09
CA THR A 147 -4.40 -15.51 -6.56
C THR A 147 -3.30 -14.59 -7.08
N PHE A 148 -2.77 -14.96 -8.25
CA PHE A 148 -1.72 -14.23 -8.97
C PHE A 148 -2.30 -13.51 -10.19
N PHE A 149 -2.04 -12.21 -10.30
CA PHE A 149 -2.52 -11.32 -11.37
C PHE A 149 -1.36 -10.73 -12.17
N VAL A 150 -1.50 -10.65 -13.50
CA VAL A 150 -0.49 -10.05 -14.39
C VAL A 150 -1.08 -8.85 -15.12
N GLY A 151 -0.35 -7.74 -15.19
CA GLY A 151 -0.73 -6.55 -15.99
C GLY A 151 -1.78 -5.65 -15.34
N ASN A 152 -1.95 -5.72 -14.02
CA ASN A 152 -2.91 -4.91 -13.26
C ASN A 152 -2.18 -3.85 -12.43
N TYR A 153 -1.74 -2.77 -13.08
CA TYR A 153 -1.05 -1.67 -12.42
C TYR A 153 -1.98 -0.70 -11.68
N ASP A 154 -3.20 -0.42 -12.17
CA ASP A 154 -4.15 0.51 -11.53
C ASP A 154 -5.14 -0.26 -10.64
N ILE A 155 -4.80 -0.41 -9.37
CA ILE A 155 -5.60 -1.14 -8.39
C ILE A 155 -6.48 -0.15 -7.63
N THR A 156 -7.80 -0.30 -7.78
CA THR A 156 -8.78 0.53 -7.09
C THR A 156 -9.47 -0.26 -5.98
N ILE A 157 -9.31 0.19 -4.73
CA ILE A 157 -10.08 -0.29 -3.58
C ILE A 157 -11.43 0.43 -3.57
N THR A 158 -12.53 -0.33 -3.50
CA THR A 158 -13.90 0.18 -3.37
C THR A 158 -14.57 -0.39 -2.14
N ASP A 159 -15.69 0.20 -1.74
CA ASP A 159 -16.55 -0.33 -0.66
C ASP A 159 -17.01 -1.77 -0.93
N ASP A 160 -16.98 -2.26 -2.17
CA ASP A 160 -17.38 -3.62 -2.56
C ASP A 160 -16.20 -4.57 -2.81
N GLY A 161 -14.95 -4.12 -2.60
CA GLY A 161 -13.73 -4.88 -2.89
C GLY A 161 -12.82 -4.20 -3.91
N LEU A 162 -11.83 -4.94 -4.42
CA LEU A 162 -10.87 -4.45 -5.41
C LEU A 162 -11.47 -4.44 -6.82
N LYS A 163 -11.05 -3.47 -7.63
CA LYS A 163 -11.36 -3.35 -9.06
C LYS A 163 -10.10 -2.96 -9.84
N PHE A 164 -10.05 -3.38 -11.10
CA PHE A 164 -9.05 -3.01 -12.10
C PHE A 164 -9.78 -2.70 -13.42
#